data_AF-A0A4Q6C3A3-F1
#
_entry.id   AF-A0A4Q6C3A3-F1
#
_cell.length_a   1.000
_cell.length_b   1.000
_cell.length_c   1.000
_cell.angle_alpha   90.00
_cell.angle_beta   90.00
_cell.angle_gamma   90.00
#
_symmetry.space_group_name_H-M   'P 1'
#
loop_
_entity.id
_entity.type
_entity.pdbx_description
1 polymer ?
#
loop_
_entity_poly.entity_id
_entity_poly.type
_entity_poly.pdbx_seq_one_letter_code
_entity_poly.pdbx_strand_id
1 'polypeptide(L)' 'MIDSHRSFKKRIDKNRLGQSGQIVVEYVLLLAVAVLVATLITKTMISPNKDNPGFVLTAWRDVVQAIGSDQPDDIKR' A
#
# COMPACT_ATOMS: atom_id res chain seq x y z
N MET A 1 -36.85 -54.16 -14.99
CA MET A 1 -35.90 -54.06 -13.85
C MET A 1 -34.55 -53.52 -14.34
N ILE A 2 -34.51 -52.41 -15.11
CA ILE A 2 -33.27 -51.79 -15.68
C ILE A 2 -33.38 -50.25 -15.64
N ASP A 3 -34.11 -49.67 -14.67
CA ASP A 3 -34.29 -48.20 -14.61
C ASP A 3 -33.70 -47.57 -13.34
N SER A 4 -33.19 -48.37 -12.40
CA SER A 4 -32.68 -47.87 -11.11
C SER A 4 -31.23 -47.34 -11.15
N HIS A 5 -30.48 -47.58 -12.22
CA HIS A 5 -29.05 -47.22 -12.29
C HIS A 5 -28.73 -45.81 -12.82
N ARG A 6 -29.74 -45.03 -13.25
CA ARG A 6 -29.53 -43.70 -13.87
C ARG A 6 -29.69 -42.51 -12.92
N SER A 7 -30.06 -42.71 -11.66
CA SER A 7 -30.34 -41.62 -10.71
C SER A 7 -29.14 -41.23 -9.83
N PHE A 8 -28.07 -42.03 -9.78
CA PHE A 8 -27.00 -41.82 -8.80
C PHE A 8 -25.87 -40.87 -9.23
N LYS A 9 -25.80 -40.51 -10.52
CA LYS A 9 -24.67 -39.74 -11.08
C LYS A 9 -24.96 -38.25 -11.29
N LYS A 10 -25.78 -37.64 -10.42
CA LYS A 10 -26.06 -36.20 -10.47
C LYS A 10 -25.79 -35.49 -9.14
N ARG A 11 -24.64 -35.79 -8.52
CA ARG A 11 -23.98 -34.84 -7.61
C ARG A 11 -22.86 -34.15 -8.39
N ILE A 12 -23.25 -33.34 -9.37
CA ILE A 12 -22.29 -32.47 -10.07
C ILE A 12 -22.04 -31.28 -9.15
N ASP A 13 -20.76 -31.16 -8.79
CA ASP A 13 -20.07 -30.07 -8.10
C ASP A 13 -20.79 -28.72 -8.08
N LYS A 14 -21.25 -28.32 -6.88
CA LYS A 14 -21.89 -27.04 -6.60
C LYS A 14 -20.89 -25.90 -6.32
N ASN A 15 -19.62 -26.01 -6.73
CA ASN A 15 -18.55 -25.08 -6.31
C ASN A 15 -17.81 -24.33 -7.44
N ARG A 16 -18.25 -24.39 -8.71
CA ARG A 16 -17.47 -23.82 -9.84
C ARG A 16 -18.01 -22.51 -10.42
N LEU A 17 -19.04 -21.90 -9.84
CA LEU A 17 -19.72 -20.72 -10.41
C LEU A 17 -19.29 -19.36 -9.81
N GLY A 18 -18.31 -19.30 -8.90
CA GLY A 18 -17.90 -18.04 -8.23
C GLY A 18 -16.44 -17.62 -8.39
N GLN A 19 -15.61 -18.42 -9.07
CA GLN A 19 -14.15 -18.26 -9.00
C GLN A 19 -13.64 -16.94 -9.60
N SER A 20 -14.25 -16.45 -10.68
CA SER A 20 -13.79 -15.23 -11.37
C SER A 20 -14.10 -13.94 -10.59
N GLY A 21 -15.23 -13.89 -9.88
CA GLY A 21 -15.62 -12.73 -9.07
C GLY A 21 -14.85 -12.64 -7.76
N GLN A 22 -14.50 -13.78 -7.17
CA GLN A 22 -13.75 -13.85 -5.91
C GLN A 22 -12.30 -13.37 -6.08
N ILE A 23 -11.66 -13.68 -7.21
CA ILE A 23 -10.29 -13.28 -7.51
C ILE A 23 -10.15 -11.74 -7.52
N VAL A 24 -11.11 -11.04 -8.11
CA VAL A 24 -11.09 -9.56 -8.15
C VAL A 24 -11.20 -8.98 -6.73
N VAL A 25 -12.08 -9.54 -5.90
CA VAL A 25 -12.27 -9.09 -4.51
C VAL A 25 -11.00 -9.34 -3.68
N GLU A 26 -10.32 -10.46 -3.90
CA GLU A 26 -9.06 -10.79 -3.23
C GLU A 26 -7.96 -9.78 -3.56
N TYR A 27 -7.78 -9.43 -4.83
CA TYR A 27 -6.79 -8.41 -5.23
C TYR A 27 -7.13 -7.02 -4.70
N VAL A 28 -8.41 -6.64 -4.66
CA VAL A 28 -8.84 -5.36 -4.08
C VAL A 28 -8.58 -5.34 -2.58
N LEU A 29 -8.81 -6.46 -1.88
CA LEU A 29 -8.52 -6.56 -0.45
C LEU A 29 -7.02 -6.47 -0.17
N LEU A 30 -6.19 -7.17 -0.96
CA LEU A 30 -4.73 -7.05 -0.87
C LEU A 30 -4.24 -5.64 -1.19
N LEU A 31 -4.83 -4.99 -2.19
CA LEU A 31 -4.52 -3.60 -2.54
C LEU A 31 -4.88 -2.65 -1.39
N ALA A 32 -6.05 -2.81 -0.77
CA ALA A 32 -6.47 -1.99 0.36
C ALA A 32 -5.51 -2.15 1.56
N VAL A 33 -5.09 -3.38 1.86
CA VAL A 33 -4.08 -3.65 2.90
C VAL A 33 -2.74 -3.00 2.56
N ALA A 34 -2.29 -3.10 1.32
CA ALA A 34 -1.05 -2.46 0.87
C ALA A 34 -1.10 -0.93 1.04
N VAL A 35 -2.22 -0.29 0.68
CA VAL A 35 -2.43 1.16 0.85
C VAL A 35 -2.45 1.55 2.33
N LEU A 36 -3.08 0.74 3.19
CA LEU A 36 -3.07 0.99 4.65
C LEU A 36 -1.66 0.95 5.22
N VAL A 37 -0.87 -0.07 4.86
CA VAL A 37 0.54 -0.18 5.31
C VAL A 37 1.36 0.99 4.79
N ALA A 38 1.23 1.35 3.50
CA ALA A 38 1.91 2.51 2.92
C ALA A 38 1.55 3.82 3.64
N THR A 39 0.29 3.99 4.04
CA THR A 39 -0.19 5.16 4.78
C THR A 39 0.42 5.23 6.17
N LEU A 40 0.53 4.10 6.88
CA LEU A 40 1.17 4.05 8.20
C LEU A 40 2.66 4.40 8.12
N ILE A 41 3.37 3.86 7.14
CA ILE A 41 4.79 4.17 6.91
C ILE A 41 4.96 5.67 6.55
N THR A 42 4.10 6.20 5.68
CA THR A 42 4.19 7.61 5.30
C THR A 42 3.93 8.55 6.48
N LYS A 43 2.98 8.19 7.36
CA LYS A 43 2.69 8.94 8.59
C LYS A 43 3.88 8.96 9.55
N THR A 44 4.64 7.88 9.67
CA THR A 44 5.85 7.86 10.50
C THR A 44 6.99 8.65 9.84
N MET A 45 7.11 8.60 8.51
CA MET A 45 8.15 9.33 7.76
C MET A 45 7.96 10.85 7.76
N ILE A 46 6.73 11.35 7.80
CA ILE A 46 6.38 12.78 7.70
C ILE A 46 5.96 13.38 9.05
N SER A 47 6.13 12.65 10.17
CA SER A 47 5.72 13.08 11.51
C SER A 47 5.93 14.59 11.74
N PRO A 48 4.83 15.37 11.85
CA PRO A 48 4.89 16.82 12.04
C PRO A 48 5.15 17.19 13.51
N ASN A 49 5.55 16.22 14.33
CA ASN A 49 5.78 16.43 15.74
C ASN A 49 7.07 17.24 15.94
N LYS A 50 6.99 18.32 16.73
CA LYS A 50 8.10 19.28 16.90
C LYS A 50 9.34 18.65 17.55
N ASP A 51 9.12 17.62 18.37
CA ASP A 51 10.19 16.96 19.13
C ASP A 51 10.82 15.77 18.38
N ASN A 52 10.13 15.22 17.38
CA ASN A 52 10.60 14.13 16.52
C ASN A 52 10.14 14.38 15.07
N PRO A 53 10.77 15.34 14.36
CA PRO A 53 10.49 15.57 12.96
C PRO A 53 10.84 14.31 12.18
N GLY A 54 9.89 13.83 11.38
CA GLY A 54 10.12 12.65 10.54
C GLY A 54 11.35 12.83 9.63
N PHE A 55 12.02 11.72 9.28
CA PHE A 55 13.27 11.71 8.51
C PHE A 55 13.23 12.60 7.26
N VAL A 56 12.11 12.60 6.54
CA VAL A 56 11.91 13.40 5.33
C VAL A 56 11.94 14.90 5.65
N LEU A 57 11.34 15.31 6.76
CA LEU A 57 11.29 16.72 7.16
C LEU A 57 12.67 17.21 7.63
N THR A 58 13.42 16.37 8.35
CA THR A 58 14.79 16.69 8.76
C THR A 58 15.70 16.87 7.54
N ALA A 59 15.70 15.90 6.62
CA ALA A 59 16.49 15.97 5.40
C ALA A 59 16.13 17.21 4.54
N TRP A 60 14.85 17.54 4.44
CA TRP A 60 14.43 18.76 3.72
C TRP A 60 14.92 20.04 4.40
N ARG A 61 14.87 20.10 5.73
CA ARG A 61 15.40 21.26 6.48
C ARG A 61 16.90 21.40 6.32
N ASP A 62 17.65 20.30 6.30
CA ASP A 62 19.10 20.31 6.09
C ASP A 62 19.46 20.84 4.71
N VAL A 63 18.71 20.44 3.67
CA VAL A 63 18.89 20.96 2.30
C VAL A 63 18.59 22.45 2.23
N VAL A 64 17.47 22.91 2.82
CA VAL A 64 17.12 24.33 2.86
C VAL A 64 18.16 25.13 3.62
N GLN A 65 18.69 24.61 4.73
CA GLN A 65 19.73 25.26 5.50
C GLN A 65 21.04 25.34 4.71
N ALA A 66 21.45 24.27 4.02
CA ALA A 66 22.63 24.26 3.18
C ALA A 66 22.55 25.33 2.08
N ILE A 67 21.39 25.44 1.41
CA ILE A 67 21.15 26.47 0.38
C ILE A 67 21.14 27.88 0.99
N GLY A 68 20.48 28.07 2.13
CA GLY A 68 20.39 29.39 2.77
C GLY A 68 21.68 29.85 3.45
N SER A 69 22.60 28.92 3.75
CA SER A 69 23.90 29.22 4.36
C SER A 69 24.99 29.57 3.34
N ASP A 70 24.69 29.47 2.04
CA ASP A 70 25.57 29.93 0.97
C ASP A 70 25.61 31.47 0.99
N GLN A 71 26.54 32.02 1.77
CA GLN A 71 26.77 33.45 1.82
C GLN A 71 27.41 33.90 0.50
N PRO A 72 26.95 34.99 -0.12
CA PRO A 72 27.63 35.54 -1.29
C PRO A 72 29.06 35.92 -0.89
N ASP A 73 30.05 35.44 -1.65
CA ASP A 73 31.45 35.78 -1.46
C ASP A 73 31.61 37.31 -1.39
N ASP A 74 31.89 37.81 -0.19
CA ASP A 74 32.16 39.22 0.04
C ASP A 74 33.52 39.51 -0.59
N ILE A 75 33.50 40.09 -1.80
CA ILE A 75 34.69 40.55 -2.51
C ILE A 75 35.28 41.68 -1.67
N LYS A 76 36.16 41.34 -0.72
CA LYS A 76 36.95 42.29 0.04
C LYS A 76 37.78 43.12 -0.93
N ARG A 77 37.39 44.39 -1.06
CA ARG A 77 38.08 45.42 -1.85
C ARG A 77 39.10 46.16 -1.00
#